data_AF-A0A3B4UQ54-F1
#
_entry.id   AF-A0A3B4UQ54-F1
#
_cell.length_a   1.000
_cell.length_b   1.000
_cell.length_c   1.000
_cell.angle_alpha   90.00
_cell.angle_beta   90.00
_cell.angle_gamma   90.00
#
_symmetry.space_group_name_H-M   'P 1'
#
loop_
_entity.id
_entity.type
_entity.pdbx_description
1 polymer ?
#
loop_
_entity_poly.entity_id
_entity_poly.type
_entity_poly.pdbx_seq_one_letter_code
_entity_poly.pdbx_strand_id
1 'polypeptide(L)'
;MWSEAKSDTCAGQEDSERGEEESKDHHQGHPGESGFCWWQHLKADSPTDTAHCWVARTQTKEDATSPDQIRHTKARLAFANDHLDKEEDFWSSVLWSDETKIELFGHNDVSFIWRRKGEAFNPKNTIPTVKHGGGNIMLWGCFSANAPGSLITVNSTMKKEQYIKMLNNNIRQSAEKLGFGHQWTFQHNNDPKHTAKVVKKWLADKNINVLQWPSQSPDLNPIENLWRELKIRVMARRPSNLKELELIAKDEWAKIPVETCKKLVSNYRKRLIAVIANKGFSIDY
;
A
#
# COMPACT_ATOMS: atom_id res chain seq x y z
N MET A 1 -3.62 15.75 36.92
CA MET A 1 -3.03 16.47 38.06
C MET A 1 -1.80 17.15 37.49
N TRP A 2 -1.94 18.41 37.06
CA TRP A 2 -0.91 19.15 36.32
C TRP A 2 -0.11 20.00 37.30
N SER A 3 1.22 19.94 37.24
CA SER A 3 2.12 20.84 37.95
C SER A 3 2.58 21.94 36.99
N GLU A 4 2.18 23.19 37.24
CA GLU A 4 2.73 24.37 36.59
C GLU A 4 4.07 24.74 37.24
N ALA A 5 5.13 24.86 36.44
CA ALA A 5 6.34 25.57 36.84
C ALA A 5 6.27 27.00 36.29
N LYS A 6 6.22 27.99 37.19
CA LYS A 6 6.35 29.42 36.86
C LYS A 6 7.83 29.81 36.87
N SER A 7 8.24 30.65 35.93
CA SER A 7 9.50 31.41 36.02
C SER A 7 9.24 32.87 35.62
N ASP A 8 9.64 33.77 36.52
CA ASP A 8 9.42 35.22 36.53
C ASP A 8 10.42 36.02 35.65
N THR A 9 9.93 37.14 35.07
CA THR A 9 10.57 38.48 34.83
C THR A 9 11.88 38.59 34.01
N CYS A 10 12.20 39.66 33.24
CA CYS A 10 11.55 40.84 32.65
C CYS A 10 12.60 41.54 31.73
N ALA A 11 12.14 42.46 30.86
CA ALA A 11 12.89 43.40 30.00
C ALA A 11 13.63 42.80 28.78
N GLY A 12 13.56 43.32 27.56
CA GLY A 12 12.98 44.54 27.01
C GLY A 12 13.75 44.91 25.73
N GLN A 13 13.04 45.49 24.77
CA GLN A 13 13.46 46.18 23.54
C GLN A 13 13.33 45.45 22.20
N GLU A 14 12.65 46.19 21.34
CA GLU A 14 12.17 45.94 19.99
C GLU A 14 13.32 45.84 18.99
N ASP A 15 13.19 44.95 17.99
CA ASP A 15 13.73 45.20 16.66
C ASP A 15 12.83 44.50 15.62
N SER A 16 12.27 45.33 14.73
CA SER A 16 11.53 44.90 13.56
C SER A 16 12.49 44.75 12.38
N GLU A 17 12.79 43.53 11.96
CA GLU A 17 13.23 43.25 10.58
C GLU A 17 13.11 41.74 10.30
N ARG A 18 12.13 41.39 9.46
CA ARG A 18 11.87 40.02 9.01
C ARG A 18 12.81 39.72 7.84
N GLY A 19 13.98 39.18 8.14
CA GLY A 19 14.81 38.39 7.22
C GLY A 19 15.06 37.03 7.85
N GLU A 20 14.53 35.96 7.28
CA GLU A 20 14.97 34.60 7.64
C GLU A 20 15.84 34.06 6.50
N GLU A 21 17.13 34.15 6.78
CA GLU A 21 18.26 33.51 6.15
C GLU A 21 18.30 32.02 6.57
N GLU A 22 18.58 31.12 5.63
CA GLU A 22 18.90 29.73 5.92
C GLU A 22 20.16 29.66 6.80
N SER A 23 20.06 29.07 7.99
CA SER A 23 21.23 28.59 8.72
C SER A 23 21.07 27.13 9.11
N LYS A 24 22.00 26.32 8.60
CA LYS A 24 22.28 24.96 9.03
C LYS A 24 22.95 25.04 10.40
N ASP A 25 22.47 24.26 11.37
CA ASP A 25 23.31 23.87 12.48
C ASP A 25 23.26 22.37 12.75
N HIS A 26 24.46 21.78 12.74
CA HIS A 26 24.77 20.48 13.30
C HIS A 26 24.56 20.52 14.82
N HIS A 27 23.76 19.61 15.37
CA HIS A 27 23.89 19.19 16.76
C HIS A 27 23.85 17.66 16.85
N GLN A 28 24.91 17.09 17.42
CA GLN A 28 24.98 15.71 17.87
C GLN A 28 24.10 15.55 19.12
N GLY A 29 23.18 14.57 19.10
CA GLY A 29 22.38 14.15 20.25
C GLY A 29 21.81 12.74 20.03
N HIS A 30 21.91 11.88 21.04
CA HIS A 30 21.52 10.47 21.04
C HIS A 30 19.99 10.21 20.88
N PRO A 31 19.56 8.98 20.54
CA PRO A 31 18.26 8.71 19.92
C PRO A 31 17.15 8.49 20.94
N GLY A 32 16.07 9.24 20.82
CA GLY A 32 14.84 9.01 21.58
C GLY A 32 13.76 10.00 21.16
N GLU A 33 12.71 9.46 20.55
CA GLU A 33 11.42 10.13 20.30
C GLU A 33 11.42 11.31 19.30
N SER A 34 11.13 10.99 18.03
CA SER A 34 10.77 12.00 17.03
C SER A 34 9.36 12.57 17.34
N GLY A 35 9.26 13.44 18.34
CA GLY A 35 8.07 14.26 18.58
C GLY A 35 8.04 15.45 17.63
N PHE A 36 6.88 15.75 17.05
CA PHE A 36 6.69 17.03 16.38
C PHE A 36 6.26 18.05 17.45
N CYS A 37 7.03 19.12 17.59
CA CYS A 37 6.69 20.23 18.48
C CYS A 37 6.11 21.37 17.63
N TRP A 38 4.86 21.75 17.92
CA TRP A 38 4.22 22.90 17.28
C TRP A 38 3.74 23.87 18.37
N TRP A 39 3.81 25.16 18.06
CA TRP A 39 3.36 26.23 18.93
C TRP A 39 1.93 26.63 18.57
N GLN A 40 0.98 26.44 19.49
CA GLN A 40 -0.41 26.87 19.29
C GLN A 40 -0.67 28.16 20.06
N HIS A 41 -1.14 29.19 19.36
CA HIS A 41 -1.54 30.45 19.98
C HIS A 41 -2.94 30.30 20.58
N LEU A 42 -3.06 30.43 21.90
CA LEU A 42 -4.36 30.48 22.60
C LEU A 42 -4.71 31.95 22.86
N LYS A 43 -5.87 32.40 22.40
CA LYS A 43 -6.41 33.71 22.78
C LYS A 43 -7.04 33.60 24.16
N ALA A 44 -6.64 34.47 25.08
CA ALA A 44 -7.33 34.65 26.35
C ALA A 44 -8.60 35.49 26.14
N ASP A 45 -9.73 35.03 26.67
CA ASP A 45 -11.04 35.71 26.57
C ASP A 45 -11.17 36.86 27.60
N SER A 46 -10.21 37.80 27.62
CA SER A 46 -10.27 39.01 28.47
C SER A 46 -9.92 40.26 27.66
N PRO A 47 -10.74 41.35 27.71
CA PRO A 47 -10.54 42.53 26.86
C PRO A 47 -9.36 43.43 27.24
N THR A 48 -8.60 43.12 28.31
CA THR A 48 -7.60 44.05 28.86
C THR A 48 -6.23 43.43 29.13
N ASP A 49 -5.98 42.19 28.71
CA ASP A 49 -4.69 41.54 28.95
C ASP A 49 -4.23 40.75 27.72
N THR A 50 -3.40 41.36 26.87
CA THR A 50 -2.74 40.67 25.74
C THR A 50 -1.48 39.96 26.23
N ALA A 51 -1.67 38.95 27.07
CA ALA A 51 -0.63 37.97 27.35
C ALA A 51 -0.60 36.93 26.22
N HIS A 52 0.41 36.99 25.36
CA HIS A 52 0.66 35.97 24.35
C HIS A 52 1.26 34.72 25.01
N CYS A 53 0.40 33.81 25.47
CA CYS A 53 0.85 32.53 26.02
C CYS A 53 1.05 31.52 24.88
N TRP A 54 2.29 31.09 24.69
CA TRP A 54 2.65 30.03 23.75
C TRP A 54 2.80 28.73 24.53
N VAL A 55 1.93 27.75 24.26
CA VAL A 55 2.02 26.42 24.88
C VAL A 55 2.70 25.48 23.88
N ALA A 56 3.85 24.93 24.27
CA ALA A 56 4.49 23.86 23.52
C ALA A 56 3.65 22.60 23.68
N ARG A 57 3.08 22.09 22.57
CA ARG A 57 2.41 20.79 22.56
C ARG A 57 3.34 19.78 21.89
N THR A 58 3.76 18.79 22.66
CA THR A 58 4.47 17.63 22.15
C THR A 58 3.45 16.55 21.83
N GLN A 59 3.28 16.22 20.56
CA GLN A 59 2.48 15.05 20.17
C GLN A 59 3.44 13.90 19.87
N THR A 60 3.33 12.82 20.64
CA THR A 60 4.05 11.59 20.31
C THR A 60 3.41 10.96 19.07
N LYS A 61 4.13 10.14 18.30
CA LYS A 61 3.54 9.39 17.17
C LYS A 61 2.35 8.52 17.61
N GLU A 62 2.29 8.15 18.88
CA GLU A 62 1.18 7.38 19.47
C GLU A 62 -0.09 8.23 19.62
N ASP A 63 0.04 9.53 19.91
CA ASP A 63 -1.08 10.46 20.15
C ASP A 63 -1.78 11.00 18.89
N ALA A 64 -1.29 10.66 17.69
CA ALA A 64 -1.85 11.10 16.40
C ALA A 64 -2.52 9.96 15.59
N THR A 65 -2.59 8.74 16.15
CA THR A 65 -3.05 7.57 15.41
C THR A 65 -4.57 7.44 15.50
N SER A 66 -5.27 7.40 14.35
CA SER A 66 -6.74 7.29 14.35
C SER A 66 -7.21 5.95 14.94
N PRO A 67 -8.42 5.88 15.55
CA PRO A 67 -8.95 4.63 16.10
C PRO A 67 -8.99 3.47 15.09
N ASP A 68 -9.28 3.78 13.82
CA ASP A 68 -9.26 2.79 12.74
C ASP A 68 -7.85 2.31 12.43
N GLN A 69 -6.86 3.20 12.40
CA GLN A 69 -5.46 2.83 12.21
C GLN A 69 -4.94 1.96 13.36
N ILE A 70 -5.33 2.26 14.61
CA ILE A 70 -5.02 1.41 15.78
C ILE A 70 -5.63 0.01 15.60
N ARG A 71 -6.89 -0.09 15.15
CA ARG A 71 -7.56 -1.38 14.91
C ARG A 71 -6.84 -2.18 13.82
N HIS A 72 -6.47 -1.53 12.72
CA HIS A 72 -5.76 -2.19 11.61
C HIS A 72 -4.37 -2.68 12.02
N THR A 73 -3.59 -1.86 12.73
CA THR A 73 -2.28 -2.23 13.27
C THR A 73 -2.38 -3.44 14.20
N LYS A 74 -3.37 -3.48 15.11
CA LYS A 74 -3.61 -4.64 15.99
C LYS A 74 -3.97 -5.90 15.20
N ALA A 75 -4.86 -5.80 14.21
CA ALA A 75 -5.25 -6.94 13.38
C ALA A 75 -4.07 -7.49 12.55
N ARG A 76 -3.21 -6.60 12.03
CA ARG A 76 -1.98 -6.97 11.33
C ARG A 76 -1.00 -7.69 12.23
N LEU A 77 -0.80 -7.19 13.45
CA LEU A 77 0.07 -7.83 14.43
C LEU A 77 -0.47 -9.21 14.86
N ALA A 78 -1.78 -9.33 15.09
CA ALA A 78 -2.42 -10.61 15.38
C ALA A 78 -2.22 -11.60 14.21
N PHE A 79 -2.53 -11.17 12.97
CA PHE A 79 -2.31 -11.99 11.78
C PHE A 79 -0.86 -12.47 11.68
N ALA A 80 0.12 -11.59 11.89
CA ALA A 80 1.53 -11.98 11.79
C ALA A 80 1.95 -12.98 12.88
N ASN A 81 1.50 -12.80 14.12
CA ASN A 81 1.78 -13.75 15.20
C ASN A 81 1.11 -15.11 14.97
N ASP A 82 -0.18 -15.13 14.60
CA ASP A 82 -0.97 -16.36 14.39
C ASP A 82 -0.43 -17.23 13.25
N HIS A 83 0.32 -16.63 12.32
CA HIS A 83 0.82 -17.30 11.13
C HIS A 83 2.35 -17.45 11.10
N LEU A 84 3.08 -17.01 12.12
CA LEU A 84 4.55 -17.03 12.13
C LEU A 84 5.14 -18.45 12.10
N ASP A 85 4.44 -19.39 12.75
CA ASP A 85 4.82 -20.79 12.88
C ASP A 85 4.25 -21.67 11.74
N LYS A 86 3.57 -21.07 10.76
CA LYS A 86 3.11 -21.80 9.57
C LYS A 86 4.30 -22.19 8.72
N GLU A 87 4.35 -23.47 8.34
CA GLU A 87 5.38 -24.04 7.48
C GLU A 87 5.35 -23.45 6.06
N GLU A 88 6.45 -23.56 5.33
CA GLU A 88 6.58 -23.05 3.96
C GLU A 88 5.59 -23.71 2.99
N ASP A 89 5.27 -24.98 3.22
CA ASP A 89 4.30 -25.74 2.43
C ASP A 89 2.89 -25.14 2.53
N PHE A 90 2.51 -24.61 3.70
CA PHE A 90 1.25 -23.90 3.87
C PHE A 90 1.20 -22.70 2.92
N TRP A 91 2.23 -21.85 2.92
CA TRP A 91 2.28 -20.66 2.08
C TRP A 91 2.33 -20.99 0.59
N SER A 92 3.00 -22.08 0.24
CA SER A 92 3.06 -22.60 -1.14
C SER A 92 1.69 -23.09 -1.64
N SER A 93 0.80 -23.50 -0.72
CA SER A 93 -0.59 -23.88 -0.98
C SER A 93 -1.62 -22.73 -0.89
N VAL A 94 -1.17 -21.49 -0.75
CA VAL A 94 -2.05 -20.30 -0.80
C VAL A 94 -2.21 -19.82 -2.23
N LEU A 95 -3.46 -19.66 -2.68
CA LEU A 95 -3.82 -18.96 -3.91
C LEU A 95 -4.02 -17.48 -3.59
N TRP A 96 -2.99 -16.68 -3.85
CA TRP A 96 -3.02 -15.22 -3.69
C TRP A 96 -3.82 -14.60 -4.81
N SER A 97 -4.68 -13.62 -4.51
CA SER A 97 -5.45 -12.93 -5.55
C SER A 97 -5.66 -11.45 -5.22
N ASP A 98 -5.81 -10.64 -6.27
CA ASP A 98 -6.15 -9.23 -6.16
C ASP A 98 -6.58 -8.65 -7.52
N GLU A 99 -7.03 -7.40 -7.52
CA GLU A 99 -7.30 -6.62 -8.73
C GLU A 99 -6.29 -5.48 -8.92
N THR A 100 -5.78 -5.31 -10.15
CA THR A 100 -4.94 -4.15 -10.51
C THR A 100 -5.51 -3.37 -11.68
N LYS A 101 -5.26 -2.05 -11.66
CA LYS A 101 -5.41 -1.17 -12.83
C LYS A 101 -4.09 -1.08 -13.59
N ILE A 102 -4.15 -1.13 -14.92
CA ILE A 102 -3.04 -0.76 -15.80
C ILE A 102 -3.52 0.32 -16.77
N GLU A 103 -2.84 1.46 -16.76
CA GLU A 103 -3.14 2.60 -17.62
C GLU A 103 -2.33 2.51 -18.91
N LEU A 104 -2.94 2.88 -20.05
CA LEU A 104 -2.30 2.80 -21.37
C LEU A 104 -1.11 3.75 -21.47
N PHE A 105 -1.30 4.98 -21.00
CA PHE A 105 -0.25 6.01 -20.88
C PHE A 105 -0.08 6.41 -19.41
N GLY A 106 0.02 5.41 -18.54
CA GLY A 106 0.26 5.62 -17.11
C GLY A 106 1.66 6.13 -16.82
N HIS A 107 1.78 7.00 -15.83
CA HIS A 107 3.07 7.50 -15.32
C HIS A 107 3.76 6.45 -14.43
N ASN A 108 4.03 5.26 -14.96
CA ASN A 108 4.75 4.23 -14.21
C ASN A 108 6.28 4.34 -14.34
N ASP A 109 6.75 5.19 -15.25
CA ASP A 109 8.17 5.48 -15.44
C ASP A 109 8.49 6.92 -15.03
N VAL A 110 9.39 7.06 -14.05
CA VAL A 110 10.10 8.32 -13.84
C VAL A 110 11.13 8.43 -14.96
N SER A 111 10.83 9.21 -15.99
CA SER A 111 11.78 9.49 -17.06
C SER A 111 12.74 10.58 -16.62
N PHE A 112 14.02 10.26 -16.50
CA PHE A 112 15.07 11.24 -16.24
C PHE A 112 15.46 11.93 -17.55
N ILE A 113 15.33 13.26 -17.58
CA ILE A 113 15.66 14.10 -18.74
C ILE A 113 16.83 15.00 -18.37
N TRP A 114 17.94 14.87 -19.10
CA TRP A 114 19.06 15.79 -19.01
C TRP A 114 18.72 17.08 -19.77
N ARG A 115 18.79 18.24 -19.10
CA ARG A 115 18.50 19.55 -19.70
C ARG A 115 19.39 20.64 -19.14
N ARG A 116 19.57 21.72 -19.92
CA ARG A 116 20.29 22.92 -19.46
C ARG A 116 19.40 23.76 -18.53
N LYS A 117 20.03 24.59 -17.70
CA LYS A 117 19.34 25.52 -16.79
C LYS A 117 18.45 26.48 -17.60
N GLY A 118 17.16 26.54 -17.28
CA GLY A 118 16.18 27.39 -17.98
C GLY A 118 15.36 26.70 -19.08
N GLU A 119 15.71 25.47 -19.51
CA GLU A 119 15.03 24.78 -20.61
C GLU A 119 13.93 23.79 -20.14
N ALA A 120 13.43 23.95 -18.92
CA ALA A 120 12.50 23.00 -18.30
C ALA A 120 11.19 22.82 -19.10
N PHE A 121 10.72 23.86 -19.79
CA PHE A 121 9.46 23.86 -20.54
C PHE A 121 9.64 23.70 -22.04
N ASN A 122 10.85 23.40 -22.53
CA ASN A 122 11.05 23.10 -23.94
C ASN A 122 10.28 21.81 -24.29
N PRO A 123 9.48 21.78 -25.37
CA PRO A 123 8.74 20.57 -25.77
C PRO A 123 9.59 19.31 -25.90
N LYS A 124 10.88 19.45 -26.24
CA LYS A 124 11.86 18.34 -26.30
C LYS A 124 12.24 17.77 -24.93
N ASN A 125 12.02 18.55 -23.86
CA ASN A 125 12.32 18.23 -22.47
C ASN A 125 11.06 17.94 -21.63
N THR A 126 9.89 17.89 -22.28
CA THR A 126 8.61 17.57 -21.65
C THR A 126 8.04 16.30 -22.26
N ILE A 127 7.46 15.44 -21.44
CA ILE A 127 6.72 14.28 -21.93
C ILE A 127 5.28 14.71 -22.20
N PRO A 128 4.75 14.51 -23.42
CA PRO A 128 3.35 14.82 -23.71
C PRO A 128 2.43 14.04 -22.77
N THR A 129 1.52 14.75 -22.11
CA THR A 129 0.49 14.14 -21.26
C THR A 129 -0.83 14.10 -22.00
N VAL A 130 -1.50 12.95 -22.05
CA VAL A 130 -2.88 12.88 -22.52
C VAL A 130 -3.84 13.08 -21.36
N LYS A 131 -4.86 13.93 -21.53
CA LYS A 131 -5.96 14.00 -20.56
C LYS A 131 -6.63 12.62 -20.50
N HIS A 132 -6.59 11.99 -19.32
CA HIS A 132 -7.13 10.65 -19.00
C HIS A 132 -6.26 9.42 -19.37
N GLY A 133 -4.95 9.58 -19.61
CA GLY A 133 -4.02 8.44 -19.68
C GLY A 133 -4.29 7.42 -20.80
N GLY A 134 -5.10 7.79 -21.81
CA GLY A 134 -5.50 6.90 -22.92
C GLY A 134 -6.45 5.78 -22.53
N GLY A 135 -7.01 5.82 -21.32
CA GLY A 135 -7.82 4.74 -20.75
C GLY A 135 -7.01 3.76 -19.92
N ASN A 136 -7.71 2.79 -19.32
CA ASN A 136 -7.12 1.75 -18.50
C ASN A 136 -7.87 0.43 -18.68
N ILE A 137 -7.19 -0.65 -18.30
CA ILE A 137 -7.81 -1.95 -18.08
C ILE A 137 -7.76 -2.28 -16.60
N MET A 138 -8.81 -2.95 -16.12
CA MET A 138 -8.85 -3.55 -14.79
C MET A 138 -8.69 -5.05 -14.94
N LEU A 139 -7.72 -5.61 -14.21
CA LEU A 139 -7.39 -7.03 -14.25
C LEU A 139 -7.64 -7.63 -12.88
N TRP A 140 -8.25 -8.81 -12.84
CA TRP A 140 -8.17 -9.70 -11.69
C TRP A 140 -7.18 -10.81 -12.03
N GLY A 141 -6.32 -11.17 -11.09
CA GLY A 141 -5.50 -12.36 -11.24
C GLY A 141 -5.17 -13.02 -9.93
N CYS A 142 -4.59 -14.21 -10.06
CA CYS A 142 -4.17 -15.00 -8.93
C CYS A 142 -2.88 -15.75 -9.22
N PHE A 143 -2.10 -16.08 -8.20
CA PHE A 143 -0.89 -16.88 -8.35
C PHE A 143 -0.59 -17.69 -7.08
N SER A 144 0.31 -18.65 -7.20
CA SER A 144 0.91 -19.36 -6.06
C SER A 144 2.41 -19.46 -6.22
N ALA A 145 3.11 -20.13 -5.28
CA ALA A 145 4.53 -20.42 -5.40
C ALA A 145 4.88 -21.19 -6.70
N ASN A 146 3.91 -21.93 -7.28
CA ASN A 146 4.14 -22.82 -8.40
C ASN A 146 4.13 -22.12 -9.75
N ALA A 147 3.32 -21.07 -9.93
CA ALA A 147 3.22 -20.30 -11.18
C ALA A 147 2.18 -19.16 -11.05
N PRO A 148 2.17 -18.23 -12.03
CA PRO A 148 1.01 -17.39 -12.30
C PRO A 148 -0.24 -18.25 -12.60
N GLY A 149 -1.37 -17.91 -11.98
CA GLY A 149 -2.67 -18.50 -12.24
C GLY A 149 -3.45 -17.74 -13.33
N SER A 150 -4.78 -17.77 -13.28
CA SER A 150 -5.60 -17.02 -14.24
C SER A 150 -5.41 -15.51 -14.10
N LEU A 151 -5.39 -14.83 -15.25
CA LEU A 151 -5.48 -13.37 -15.39
C LEU A 151 -6.63 -13.04 -16.32
N ILE A 152 -7.61 -12.25 -15.84
CA ILE A 152 -8.79 -11.88 -16.60
C ILE A 152 -9.07 -10.39 -16.50
N THR A 153 -9.68 -9.85 -17.54
CA THR A 153 -10.18 -8.48 -17.54
C THR A 153 -11.51 -8.42 -16.81
N VAL A 154 -11.63 -7.48 -15.89
CA VAL A 154 -12.84 -7.25 -15.09
C VAL A 154 -13.33 -5.82 -15.28
N ASN A 155 -14.60 -5.58 -14.94
CA ASN A 155 -15.13 -4.23 -14.94
C ASN A 155 -14.72 -3.51 -13.64
N SER A 156 -14.33 -2.24 -13.73
CA SER A 156 -13.95 -1.42 -12.57
C SER A 156 -15.04 -1.32 -11.50
N THR A 157 -16.32 -1.32 -11.91
CA THR A 157 -17.49 -1.23 -11.01
C THR A 157 -18.11 -2.60 -10.75
N MET A 158 -17.29 -3.65 -10.61
CA MET A 158 -17.76 -5.02 -10.43
C MET A 158 -18.59 -5.17 -9.14
N LYS A 159 -19.82 -5.67 -9.28
CA LYS A 159 -20.72 -5.99 -8.15
C LYS A 159 -20.39 -7.36 -7.55
N LYS A 160 -20.85 -7.61 -6.33
CA LYS A 160 -20.64 -8.88 -5.60
C LYS A 160 -21.10 -10.14 -6.37
N GLU A 161 -22.18 -10.06 -7.15
CA GLU A 161 -22.67 -11.19 -7.97
C GLU A 161 -21.74 -11.49 -9.15
N GLN A 162 -21.17 -10.44 -9.76
CA GLN A 162 -20.18 -10.58 -10.82
C GLN A 162 -18.87 -11.14 -10.27
N TYR A 163 -18.48 -10.72 -9.06
CA TYR A 163 -17.34 -11.28 -8.34
C TYR A 163 -17.51 -12.78 -8.09
N ILE A 164 -18.69 -13.24 -7.65
CA ILE A 164 -18.98 -14.69 -7.49
C ILE A 164 -18.84 -15.44 -8.82
N LYS A 165 -19.40 -14.89 -9.91
CA LYS A 165 -19.29 -15.52 -11.24
C LYS A 165 -17.82 -15.61 -11.68
N MET A 166 -17.05 -14.56 -11.44
CA MET A 166 -15.62 -14.54 -11.71
C MET A 166 -14.92 -15.64 -10.90
N LEU A 167 -15.14 -15.71 -9.59
CA LEU A 167 -14.51 -16.70 -8.73
C LEU A 167 -14.86 -18.12 -9.19
N ASN A 168 -16.14 -18.39 -9.44
CA ASN A 168 -16.65 -19.70 -9.87
C ASN A 168 -15.95 -20.21 -11.14
N ASN A 169 -15.64 -19.31 -12.07
CA ASN A 169 -15.05 -19.67 -13.35
C ASN A 169 -13.52 -19.83 -13.29
N ASN A 170 -12.85 -19.24 -12.29
CA ASN A 170 -11.39 -19.09 -12.33
C ASN A 170 -10.64 -19.76 -11.19
N ILE A 171 -11.12 -19.74 -9.94
CA ILE A 171 -10.26 -20.13 -8.80
C ILE A 171 -9.96 -21.63 -8.77
N ARG A 172 -10.95 -22.49 -9.03
CA ARG A 172 -10.74 -23.96 -9.02
C ARG A 172 -9.88 -24.39 -10.19
N GLN A 173 -10.17 -23.86 -11.39
CA GLN A 173 -9.35 -24.11 -12.56
C GLN A 173 -7.90 -23.63 -12.37
N SER A 174 -7.70 -22.50 -11.67
CA SER A 174 -6.35 -22.01 -11.34
C SER A 174 -5.66 -22.94 -10.35
N ALA A 175 -6.34 -23.35 -9.26
CA ALA A 175 -5.79 -24.29 -8.29
C ALA A 175 -5.36 -25.62 -8.93
N GLU A 176 -6.21 -26.18 -9.80
CA GLU A 176 -5.91 -27.41 -10.55
C GLU A 176 -4.69 -27.24 -11.47
N LYS A 177 -4.63 -26.15 -12.25
CA LYS A 177 -3.48 -25.85 -13.12
C LYS A 177 -2.18 -25.64 -12.36
N LEU A 178 -2.27 -25.09 -11.15
CA LEU A 178 -1.14 -24.88 -10.25
C LEU A 178 -0.75 -26.15 -9.50
N GLY A 179 -1.41 -27.29 -9.74
CA GLY A 179 -1.08 -28.57 -9.13
C GLY A 179 -1.43 -28.64 -7.64
N PHE A 180 -2.39 -27.84 -7.18
CA PHE A 180 -2.84 -27.91 -5.80
C PHE A 180 -3.59 -29.22 -5.55
N GLY A 181 -3.33 -29.82 -4.39
CA GLY A 181 -4.07 -30.97 -3.90
C GLY A 181 -5.48 -30.60 -3.42
N HIS A 182 -6.07 -31.46 -2.60
CA HIS A 182 -7.41 -31.23 -2.05
C HIS A 182 -7.47 -30.12 -0.99
N GLN A 183 -6.31 -29.76 -0.41
CA GLN A 183 -6.21 -28.77 0.65
C GLN A 183 -5.35 -27.59 0.16
N TRP A 184 -6.01 -26.45 -0.04
CA TRP A 184 -5.38 -25.18 -0.38
C TRP A 184 -6.21 -24.06 0.22
N THR A 185 -5.61 -22.87 0.35
CA THR A 185 -6.26 -21.71 0.95
C THR A 185 -6.37 -20.60 -0.06
N PHE A 186 -7.55 -19.99 -0.17
CA PHE A 186 -7.78 -18.82 -1.00
C PHE A 186 -7.52 -17.54 -0.20
N GLN A 187 -6.75 -16.62 -0.76
CA GLN A 187 -6.57 -15.29 -0.20
C GLN A 187 -7.24 -14.25 -1.11
N HIS A 188 -7.99 -13.35 -0.48
CA HIS A 188 -8.49 -12.11 -1.10
C HIS A 188 -8.56 -10.99 -0.05
N ASN A 189 -8.61 -9.73 -0.49
CA ASN A 189 -8.66 -8.59 0.41
C ASN A 189 -10.07 -8.38 1.03
N ASN A 190 -10.15 -7.50 2.03
CA ASN A 190 -11.39 -7.22 2.77
C ASN A 190 -12.31 -6.16 2.10
N ASP A 191 -12.27 -6.01 0.78
CA ASP A 191 -13.22 -5.13 0.08
C ASP A 191 -14.68 -5.46 0.49
N PRO A 192 -15.55 -4.45 0.69
CA PRO A 192 -16.96 -4.67 1.00
C PRO A 192 -17.66 -5.69 0.10
N LYS A 193 -17.28 -5.79 -1.19
CA LYS A 193 -17.84 -6.77 -2.13
C LYS A 193 -17.38 -8.20 -1.82
N HIS A 194 -16.14 -8.38 -1.38
CA HIS A 194 -15.56 -9.68 -1.02
C HIS A 194 -16.10 -10.19 0.31
N THR A 195 -16.36 -9.28 1.24
CA THR A 195 -16.85 -9.60 2.59
C THR A 195 -18.37 -9.67 2.69
N ALA A 196 -19.09 -9.40 1.59
CA ALA A 196 -20.54 -9.48 1.52
C ALA A 196 -21.05 -10.88 1.90
N LYS A 197 -22.19 -10.95 2.61
CA LYS A 197 -22.80 -12.20 3.10
C LYS A 197 -22.97 -13.26 1.99
N VAL A 198 -23.38 -12.84 0.79
CA VAL A 198 -23.57 -13.73 -0.36
C VAL A 198 -22.25 -14.36 -0.85
N VAL A 199 -21.14 -13.61 -0.81
CA VAL A 199 -19.83 -14.10 -1.21
C VAL A 199 -19.28 -15.07 -0.18
N LYS A 200 -19.36 -14.72 1.11
CA LYS A 200 -18.97 -15.61 2.22
C LYS A 200 -19.76 -16.92 2.20
N LYS A 201 -21.07 -16.85 1.98
CA LYS A 201 -21.92 -18.03 1.84
C LYS A 201 -21.49 -18.89 0.65
N TRP A 202 -21.24 -18.28 -0.51
CA TRP A 202 -20.80 -19.01 -1.69
C TRP A 202 -19.45 -19.72 -1.48
N LEU A 203 -18.48 -19.06 -0.85
CA LEU A 203 -17.18 -19.66 -0.51
C LEU A 203 -17.34 -20.87 0.41
N ALA A 204 -18.20 -20.75 1.43
CA ALA A 204 -18.53 -21.85 2.34
C ALA A 204 -19.25 -23.01 1.63
N ASP A 205 -20.28 -22.72 0.82
CA ASP A 205 -21.02 -23.71 0.05
C ASP A 205 -20.13 -24.47 -0.96
N LYS A 206 -19.01 -23.85 -1.38
CA LYS A 206 -18.00 -24.45 -2.26
C LYS A 206 -16.84 -25.12 -1.51
N ASN A 207 -16.87 -25.19 -0.18
CA ASN A 207 -15.81 -25.71 0.67
C ASN A 207 -14.44 -25.09 0.38
N ILE A 208 -14.40 -23.78 0.14
CA ILE A 208 -13.15 -23.04 -0.09
C ILE A 208 -12.66 -22.49 1.25
N ASN A 209 -11.46 -22.92 1.66
CA ASN A 209 -10.81 -22.33 2.83
C ASN A 209 -10.33 -20.91 2.49
N VAL A 210 -10.66 -19.94 3.33
CA VAL A 210 -10.31 -18.52 3.11
C VAL A 210 -9.31 -18.08 4.17
N LEU A 211 -8.17 -17.55 3.74
CA LEU A 211 -7.17 -16.97 4.63
C LEU A 211 -7.77 -15.73 5.32
N GLN A 212 -7.72 -15.69 6.65
CA GLN A 212 -8.09 -14.48 7.38
C GLN A 212 -7.13 -13.35 7.01
N TRP A 213 -7.66 -12.21 6.59
CA TRP A 213 -6.84 -11.11 6.07
C TRP A 213 -6.99 -9.84 6.91
N PRO A 214 -5.90 -9.16 7.28
CA PRO A 214 -5.98 -7.84 7.88
C PRO A 214 -6.31 -6.78 6.81
N SER A 215 -7.21 -5.85 7.12
CA SER A 215 -7.53 -4.75 6.20
C SER A 215 -6.33 -3.82 5.95
N GLN A 216 -6.35 -3.09 4.83
CA GLN A 216 -5.29 -2.13 4.44
C GLN A 216 -3.87 -2.71 4.50
N SER A 217 -3.70 -3.94 4.02
CA SER A 217 -2.42 -4.65 4.11
C SER A 217 -1.93 -5.13 2.73
N PRO A 218 -1.75 -4.22 1.74
CA PRO A 218 -1.19 -4.61 0.44
C PRO A 218 0.25 -5.15 0.61
N ASP A 219 0.98 -4.66 1.61
CA ASP A 219 2.32 -5.11 1.99
C ASP A 219 2.43 -6.55 2.45
N LEU A 220 1.32 -7.12 2.88
CA LEU A 220 1.24 -8.54 3.15
C LEU A 220 0.89 -9.34 1.89
N ASN A 221 0.34 -8.77 0.82
CA ASN A 221 -0.05 -9.52 -0.37
C ASN A 221 1.10 -9.57 -1.39
N PRO A 222 1.74 -10.73 -1.64
CA PRO A 222 2.87 -10.83 -2.55
C PRO A 222 2.48 -10.61 -4.02
N ILE A 223 1.19 -10.65 -4.36
CA ILE A 223 0.73 -10.36 -5.72
C ILE A 223 0.98 -8.90 -6.12
N GLU A 224 1.12 -7.98 -5.16
CA GLU A 224 1.44 -6.58 -5.43
C GLU A 224 2.82 -6.44 -6.10
N ASN A 225 3.80 -7.26 -5.67
CA ASN A 225 5.10 -7.33 -6.33
C ASN A 225 4.98 -7.90 -7.75
N LEU A 226 4.08 -8.86 -7.95
CA LEU A 226 3.82 -9.45 -9.25
C LEU A 226 3.13 -8.46 -10.20
N TRP A 227 2.25 -7.61 -9.68
CA TRP A 227 1.65 -6.50 -10.44
C TRP A 227 2.68 -5.48 -10.85
N ARG A 228 3.64 -5.16 -9.99
CA ARG A 228 4.77 -4.28 -10.36
C ARG A 228 5.58 -4.88 -11.50
N GLU A 229 5.97 -6.15 -11.40
CA GLU A 229 6.72 -6.85 -12.45
C GLU A 229 5.94 -6.89 -13.77
N LEU A 230 4.64 -7.22 -13.72
CA LEU A 230 3.77 -7.21 -14.90
C LEU A 230 3.73 -5.83 -15.56
N LYS A 231 3.51 -4.77 -14.78
CA LYS A 231 3.44 -3.40 -15.30
C LYS A 231 4.74 -3.01 -16.00
N ILE A 232 5.90 -3.34 -15.43
CA ILE A 232 7.22 -3.08 -16.05
C ILE A 232 7.32 -3.79 -17.41
N ARG A 233 7.00 -5.09 -17.47
CA ARG A 233 7.06 -5.88 -18.72
C ARG A 233 6.10 -5.37 -19.79
N VAL A 234 4.88 -5.02 -19.40
CA VAL A 234 3.85 -4.50 -20.31
C VAL A 234 4.29 -3.15 -20.88
N MET A 235 4.78 -2.23 -20.05
CA MET A 235 5.22 -0.91 -20.49
C MET A 235 6.47 -0.97 -21.37
N ALA A 236 7.38 -1.93 -21.12
CA ALA A 236 8.54 -2.16 -21.98
C ALA A 236 8.16 -2.47 -23.44
N ARG A 237 6.96 -3.04 -23.67
CA ARG A 237 6.42 -3.34 -25.00
C ARG A 237 5.62 -2.20 -25.64
N ARG A 238 5.43 -1.08 -24.92
CA ARG A 238 4.83 0.17 -25.42
C ARG A 238 3.49 -0.03 -26.17
N PRO A 239 2.46 -0.56 -25.49
CA PRO A 239 1.13 -0.72 -26.08
C PRO A 239 0.57 0.61 -26.60
N SER A 240 -0.08 0.58 -27.77
CA SER A 240 -0.64 1.75 -28.44
C SER A 240 -2.14 1.96 -28.19
N ASN A 241 -2.85 0.91 -27.77
CA ASN A 241 -4.29 0.91 -27.53
C ASN A 241 -4.68 -0.12 -26.46
N LEU A 242 -5.92 -0.04 -25.95
CA LEU A 242 -6.39 -0.89 -24.85
C LEU A 242 -6.46 -2.40 -25.20
N LYS A 243 -6.75 -2.75 -26.45
CA LYS A 243 -6.80 -4.15 -26.88
C LYS A 243 -5.40 -4.76 -26.90
N GLU A 244 -4.42 -4.00 -27.40
CA GLU A 244 -3.02 -4.38 -27.35
C GLU A 244 -2.51 -4.46 -25.91
N LEU A 245 -2.86 -3.49 -25.07
CA LEU A 245 -2.52 -3.49 -23.64
C LEU A 245 -3.01 -4.76 -22.93
N GLU A 246 -4.26 -5.17 -23.17
CA GLU A 246 -4.82 -6.40 -22.62
C GLU A 246 -4.10 -7.66 -23.13
N LEU A 247 -3.83 -7.74 -24.43
CA LEU A 247 -3.15 -8.89 -25.02
C LEU A 247 -1.73 -9.03 -24.49
N ILE A 248 -0.99 -7.92 -24.43
CA ILE A 248 0.36 -7.87 -23.89
C ILE A 248 0.36 -8.23 -22.41
N ALA A 249 -0.59 -7.73 -21.61
CA ALA A 249 -0.69 -8.08 -20.20
C ALA A 249 -0.88 -9.59 -19.99
N LYS A 250 -1.73 -10.24 -20.78
CA LYS A 250 -1.93 -11.70 -20.71
C LYS A 250 -0.69 -12.48 -21.16
N ASP A 251 -0.04 -12.03 -22.23
CA ASP A 251 1.18 -12.67 -22.75
C ASP A 251 2.36 -12.53 -21.78
N GLU A 252 2.59 -11.34 -21.22
CA GLU A 252 3.65 -11.11 -20.24
C GLU A 252 3.38 -11.81 -18.90
N TRP A 253 2.12 -11.87 -18.47
CA TRP A 253 1.74 -12.65 -17.28
C TRP A 253 2.08 -14.12 -17.41
N ALA A 254 1.79 -14.73 -18.56
CA ALA A 254 2.12 -16.13 -18.82
C ALA A 254 3.63 -16.40 -18.88
N LYS A 255 4.45 -15.36 -19.14
CA LYS A 255 5.91 -15.44 -19.19
C LYS A 255 6.60 -15.13 -17.87
N ILE A 256 5.86 -14.77 -16.82
CA ILE A 256 6.46 -14.55 -15.50
C ILE A 256 7.08 -15.87 -15.01
N PRO A 257 8.40 -15.91 -14.71
CA PRO A 257 9.06 -17.14 -14.32
C PRO A 257 8.53 -17.69 -13.00
N VAL A 258 8.42 -19.02 -12.92
CA VAL A 258 8.01 -19.75 -11.71
C VAL A 258 8.90 -19.40 -10.51
N GLU A 259 10.20 -19.21 -10.75
CA GLU A 259 11.18 -18.82 -9.76
C GLU A 259 10.86 -17.47 -9.11
N THR A 260 10.26 -16.54 -9.87
CA THR A 260 9.80 -15.26 -9.35
C THR A 260 8.68 -15.49 -8.33
N CYS A 261 7.69 -16.30 -8.69
CA CYS A 261 6.56 -16.64 -7.83
C CYS A 261 7.03 -17.37 -6.56
N LYS A 262 7.88 -18.40 -6.71
CA LYS A 262 8.45 -19.16 -5.60
C LYS A 262 9.26 -18.27 -4.65
N LYS A 263 10.06 -17.35 -5.19
CA LYS A 263 10.85 -16.40 -4.38
C LYS A 263 9.95 -15.46 -3.58
N LEU A 264 8.84 -14.98 -4.15
CA LEU A 264 7.90 -14.11 -3.44
C LEU A 264 7.26 -14.83 -2.25
N VAL A 265 6.87 -16.09 -2.43
CA VAL A 265 6.19 -16.88 -1.39
C VAL A 265 7.18 -17.42 -0.33
N SER A 266 8.36 -17.90 -0.72
CA SER A 266 9.39 -18.37 0.25
C SER A 266 9.87 -17.27 1.19
N ASN A 267 9.85 -16.00 0.75
CA ASN A 267 10.18 -14.85 1.60
C ASN A 267 9.00 -14.36 2.45
N TYR A 268 7.82 -15.00 2.41
CA TYR A 268 6.63 -14.51 3.10
C TYR A 268 6.82 -14.42 4.62
N ARG A 269 7.51 -15.39 5.23
CA ARG A 269 7.84 -15.36 6.67
C ARG A 269 8.60 -14.10 7.08
N LYS A 270 9.46 -13.56 6.21
CA LYS A 270 10.19 -12.31 6.47
C LYS A 270 9.24 -11.11 6.56
N ARG A 271 8.15 -11.09 5.79
CA ARG A 271 7.11 -10.06 5.89
C ARG A 271 6.44 -10.09 7.26
N LEU A 272 6.10 -11.28 7.75
CA LEU A 272 5.49 -11.45 9.06
C LEU A 272 6.42 -10.96 10.19
N ILE A 273 7.69 -11.33 10.13
CA ILE A 273 8.72 -10.85 11.07
C ILE A 273 8.83 -9.32 11.03
N ALA A 274 8.85 -8.73 9.83
CA ALA A 274 8.90 -7.28 9.67
C ALA A 274 7.65 -6.59 10.26
N VAL A 275 6.46 -7.16 10.07
CA VAL A 275 5.22 -6.64 10.68
C VAL A 275 5.29 -6.70 12.20
N ILE A 276 5.77 -7.81 12.77
CA ILE A 276 5.94 -7.96 14.22
C ILE A 276 6.96 -6.95 14.76
N ALA A 277 8.12 -6.82 14.10
CA ALA A 277 9.15 -5.85 14.46
C ALA A 277 8.62 -4.40 14.39
N ASN A 278 7.80 -4.11 13.38
CA ASN A 278 7.11 -2.83 13.23
C ASN A 278 5.80 -2.73 14.04
N LYS A 279 5.56 -3.62 15.01
CA LYS A 279 4.38 -3.59 15.90
C LYS A 279 3.03 -3.48 15.16
N GLY A 280 2.93 -4.07 13.96
CA GLY A 280 1.74 -4.02 13.12
C GLY A 280 1.68 -2.85 12.13
N PHE A 281 2.63 -1.92 12.13
CA PHE A 281 2.69 -0.83 11.14
C PHE A 281 3.13 -1.34 9.76
N SER A 282 3.11 -0.46 8.76
CA SER A 282 3.52 -0.78 7.39
C SER A 282 4.97 -1.25 7.32
N ILE A 283 5.26 -2.13 6.36
CA ILE A 283 6.61 -2.61 6.05
C ILE A 283 7.00 -2.18 4.64
N ASP A 284 8.30 -2.18 4.38
CA ASP A 284 8.86 -2.07 3.03
C ASP A 284 9.03 -3.49 2.44
N TYR A 285 8.60 -3.71 1.19
CA TYR A 285 8.49 -5.05 0.59
C TYR A 285 8.47 -5.07 -0.95
#